data_AF-A0A4Q0PGV7-F1
#
_entry.id   AF-A0A4Q0PGV7-F1
#
_cell.length_a   1.000
_cell.length_b   1.000
_cell.length_c   1.000
_cell.angle_alpha   90.00
_cell.angle_beta   90.00
_cell.angle_gamma   90.00
#
_symmetry.space_group_name_H-M   'P 1'
#
loop_
_entity.id
_entity.type
_entity.pdbx_description
1 polymer ?
#
loop_
_entity_poly.entity_id
_entity_poly.type
_entity_poly.pdbx_seq_one_letter_code
_entity_poly.pdbx_strand_id
1 'polypeptide(L)'
;MKKSYAFLILLFFALFLSCSEDGSLTEGEGLTDGAFSSESGGSGDTGGSGNGGSDNAGIITAGEWNDLSNWSFWQNLLNQEVADKLTTNWEFNTANRYSFELKDENSLPVVDAVLTIKEGTNVIWSAKTDNLGTAELWIDLKSKNQKTTDISNYSFYLGNQKLSGVKPFSEGINTIKLNSSAPVYSNVDLAFIVDATGSMGDEMNFLKDDLKQVIQKVKAANTNLQISTGTVFYRDIDDEYLVKKSDFTLNLENTLTYINAQSADGGGDFPEAVHTALKTSIDELQWATTAKTRIAFLLLDAPPHEEAQIIDDLHTSIKKAAQKGIKIIPIVASGINKETEFLMRNFSIATNGTYVFITNDSGVGNDHLEPTVGDYDVEILQELMIRLITKYTS
;
A
#
# COMPACT_ATOMS: atom_id res chain seq x y z
N MET A 1 -65.27 26.22 -26.61
CA MET A 1 -65.95 25.46 -25.53
C MET A 1 -65.34 24.06 -25.53
N LYS A 2 -64.55 23.69 -24.50
CA LYS A 2 -64.86 22.69 -23.44
C LYS A 2 -65.28 21.31 -24.04
N LYS A 3 -64.65 20.16 -23.74
CA LYS A 3 -64.05 19.69 -22.47
C LYS A 3 -62.93 18.66 -22.69
N SER A 4 -62.04 18.65 -21.70
CA SER A 4 -60.97 17.69 -21.38
C SER A 4 -61.54 16.40 -20.75
N TYR A 5 -60.87 15.27 -20.95
CA TYR A 5 -60.90 14.12 -20.04
C TYR A 5 -59.48 13.62 -19.82
N ALA A 6 -59.04 13.72 -18.57
CA ALA A 6 -57.81 13.18 -18.03
C ALA A 6 -57.96 11.66 -17.80
N PHE A 7 -56.96 10.88 -18.17
CA PHE A 7 -56.83 9.50 -17.72
C PHE A 7 -55.65 9.42 -16.74
N LEU A 8 -55.99 9.06 -15.51
CA LEU A 8 -55.13 8.84 -14.37
C LEU A 8 -54.51 7.44 -14.52
N ILE A 9 -53.19 7.33 -14.65
CA ILE A 9 -52.48 6.05 -14.48
C ILE A 9 -51.59 6.20 -13.24
N LEU A 10 -51.97 5.47 -12.20
CA LEU A 10 -51.25 5.35 -10.94
C LEU A 10 -50.26 4.18 -11.04
N LEU A 11 -49.08 4.39 -10.45
CA LEU A 11 -47.89 3.52 -10.36
C LEU A 11 -48.16 2.06 -10.00
N PHE A 12 -47.27 1.17 -10.47
CA PHE A 12 -46.66 0.16 -9.58
C PHE A 12 -45.18 -0.14 -9.93
N PHE A 13 -44.37 0.02 -8.88
CA PHE A 13 -42.97 -0.29 -8.60
C PHE A 13 -42.29 -1.44 -9.37
N ALA A 14 -41.07 -1.19 -9.84
CA ALA A 14 -39.91 -2.09 -9.71
C ALA A 14 -38.62 -1.30 -10.00
N LEU A 15 -38.21 -0.43 -9.07
CA LEU A 15 -36.84 0.08 -9.03
C LEU A 15 -35.98 -1.02 -8.40
N PHE A 16 -35.17 -1.69 -9.22
CA PHE A 16 -34.00 -2.39 -8.72
C PHE A 16 -33.01 -1.33 -8.19
N LEU A 17 -33.14 -0.99 -6.92
CA LEU A 17 -32.06 -0.41 -6.14
C LEU A 17 -31.00 -1.50 -5.98
N SER A 18 -29.99 -1.46 -6.84
CA SER A 18 -28.66 -1.94 -6.48
C SER A 18 -28.21 -1.04 -5.32
N CYS A 19 -28.14 -1.58 -4.11
CA CYS A 19 -27.43 -0.93 -3.02
C CYS A 19 -25.99 -0.69 -3.50
N SER A 20 -25.62 0.56 -3.74
CA SER A 20 -24.23 0.95 -3.59
C SER A 20 -23.96 1.02 -2.09
N GLU A 21 -22.94 0.30 -1.64
CA GLU A 21 -22.33 0.52 -0.34
C GLU A 21 -21.71 1.92 -0.36
N ASP A 22 -22.49 2.91 0.03
CA ASP A 22 -22.02 4.28 0.17
C ASP A 22 -21.23 4.37 1.48
N GLY A 23 -19.90 4.30 1.38
CA GLY A 23 -18.98 4.62 2.48
C GLY A 23 -19.09 6.11 2.82
N SER A 24 -20.02 6.47 3.71
CA SER A 24 -20.20 7.84 4.19
C SER A 24 -19.22 8.13 5.32
N LEU A 25 -18.32 9.10 5.13
CA LEU A 25 -17.56 9.69 6.24
C LEU A 25 -18.52 10.54 7.08
N THR A 26 -18.68 10.24 8.38
CA THR A 26 -19.52 11.07 9.26
C THR A 26 -18.72 12.27 9.78
N GLU A 27 -19.36 13.44 9.90
CA GLU A 27 -18.71 14.70 10.34
C GLU A 27 -18.10 14.64 11.76
N GLY A 28 -18.32 13.55 12.52
CA GLY A 28 -17.77 13.34 13.86
C GLY A 28 -16.49 12.50 13.93
N GLU A 29 -16.08 11.86 12.83
CA GLU A 29 -14.86 11.03 12.77
C GLU A 29 -13.61 11.79 12.30
N GLY A 30 -13.75 13.09 12.05
CA GLY A 30 -12.65 13.98 11.69
C GLY A 30 -12.36 14.97 12.80
N LEU A 31 -11.09 15.03 13.23
CA LEU A 31 -10.48 16.08 14.07
C LEU A 31 -10.68 15.94 15.59
N THR A 32 -10.58 14.74 16.16
CA THR A 32 -10.16 14.64 17.58
C THR A 32 -8.64 14.59 17.63
N ASP A 33 -8.02 15.70 18.00
CA ASP A 33 -6.66 15.69 18.54
C ASP A 33 -6.61 14.63 19.64
N GLY A 34 -5.75 13.63 19.48
CA GLY A 34 -5.42 12.68 20.55
C GLY A 34 -4.68 13.42 21.66
N ALA A 35 -5.39 14.21 22.46
CA ALA A 35 -4.88 14.85 23.65
C ALA A 35 -4.68 13.76 24.72
N PHE A 36 -3.52 13.11 24.72
CA PHE A 36 -3.13 12.25 25.82
C PHE A 36 -2.61 13.08 27.00
N SER A 37 -3.33 12.98 28.11
CA SER A 37 -2.89 13.42 29.42
C SER A 37 -1.77 12.50 29.92
N SER A 38 -0.60 13.07 30.17
CA SER A 38 0.48 12.42 30.89
C SER A 38 0.15 12.38 32.39
N GLU A 39 -0.42 11.26 32.85
CA GLU A 39 -0.44 10.95 34.28
C GLU A 39 0.54 9.82 34.61
N SER A 40 1.56 10.21 35.36
CA SER A 40 2.52 9.32 36.00
C SER A 40 1.89 8.67 37.22
N GLY A 41 1.61 7.36 37.11
CA GLY A 41 1.13 6.53 38.21
C GLY A 41 2.04 5.33 38.46
N GLY A 42 2.99 5.47 39.39
CA GLY A 42 3.84 4.37 39.81
C GLY A 42 3.18 3.46 40.85
N SER A 43 3.32 2.14 40.67
CA SER A 43 3.35 1.02 41.65
C SER A 43 2.97 -0.27 40.91
N GLY A 44 3.57 -1.45 41.05
CA GLY A 44 4.66 -1.97 41.86
C GLY A 44 4.82 -3.45 41.47
N ASP A 45 6.04 -3.94 41.60
CA ASP A 45 6.58 -5.29 41.37
C ASP A 45 5.64 -6.50 41.61
N THR A 46 5.64 -7.45 40.67
CA THR A 46 5.82 -8.88 41.00
C THR A 46 6.56 -9.62 39.89
N GLY A 47 7.84 -9.93 40.15
CA GLY A 47 8.67 -10.78 39.32
C GLY A 47 8.10 -12.18 39.07
N GLY A 48 8.07 -12.55 37.79
CA GLY A 48 7.93 -13.92 37.30
C GLY A 48 9.06 -14.21 36.31
N SER A 49 10.15 -14.80 36.80
CA SER A 49 11.20 -15.38 35.97
C SER A 49 10.62 -16.60 35.24
N GLY A 50 10.22 -16.41 33.99
CA GLY A 50 9.76 -17.44 33.06
C GLY A 50 10.70 -17.54 31.88
N ASN A 51 11.65 -18.47 31.95
CA ASN A 51 12.42 -18.91 30.79
C ASN A 51 11.48 -19.76 29.91
N GLY A 52 10.95 -19.20 28.82
CA GLY A 52 10.09 -19.90 27.89
C GLY A 52 9.98 -19.18 26.54
N GLY A 53 10.50 -19.78 25.49
CA GLY A 53 10.18 -19.40 24.11
C GLY A 53 8.75 -19.79 23.80
N SER A 54 7.81 -18.85 23.92
CA SER A 54 6.50 -18.95 23.29
C SER A 54 6.59 -18.38 21.88
N ASP A 55 6.23 -19.18 20.88
CA ASP A 55 6.03 -18.74 19.50
C ASP A 55 4.76 -17.90 19.47
N ASN A 56 4.90 -16.58 19.36
CA ASN A 56 3.78 -15.64 19.43
C ASN A 56 3.17 -15.36 18.04
N ALA A 57 3.58 -16.10 17.02
CA ALA A 57 3.03 -15.91 15.68
C ALA A 57 1.60 -16.45 15.54
N GLY A 58 0.87 -15.89 14.58
CA GLY A 58 -0.48 -16.28 14.22
C GLY A 58 -1.55 -15.74 15.15
N ILE A 59 -1.26 -14.66 15.89
CA ILE A 59 -2.19 -14.03 16.83
C ILE A 59 -2.78 -12.74 16.25
N ILE A 60 -1.95 -11.88 15.66
CA ILE A 60 -2.38 -10.58 15.12
C ILE A 60 -3.43 -10.81 14.03
N THR A 61 -4.53 -10.06 14.10
CA THR A 61 -5.60 -10.07 13.09
C THR A 61 -5.52 -8.84 12.21
N ALA A 62 -5.81 -8.97 10.92
CA ALA A 62 -5.75 -7.87 9.96
C ALA A 62 -6.80 -8.03 8.84
N GLY A 63 -7.12 -6.91 8.18
CA GLY A 63 -7.91 -6.87 6.95
C GLY A 63 -7.10 -6.38 5.75
N GLU A 64 -7.57 -6.69 4.54
CA GLU A 64 -7.04 -6.17 3.26
C GLU A 64 -8.09 -5.30 2.59
N TRP A 65 -7.66 -4.17 2.02
CA TRP A 65 -8.46 -3.39 1.08
C TRP A 65 -7.66 -3.05 -0.18
N ASN A 66 -8.28 -3.22 -1.34
CA ASN A 66 -7.69 -2.89 -2.63
C ASN A 66 -8.50 -1.80 -3.36
N ASP A 67 -8.06 -0.55 -3.26
CA ASP A 67 -8.72 0.59 -3.90
C ASP A 67 -8.75 0.50 -5.44
N LEU A 68 -7.74 -0.12 -6.06
CA LEU A 68 -7.71 -0.27 -7.53
C LEU A 68 -8.80 -1.21 -8.04
N SER A 69 -9.15 -2.22 -7.24
CA SER A 69 -10.25 -3.18 -7.50
C SER A 69 -11.61 -2.60 -7.11
N ASN A 70 -11.64 -1.68 -6.15
CA ASN A 70 -12.83 -0.99 -5.66
C ASN A 70 -12.84 0.48 -6.07
N TRP A 71 -12.49 0.77 -7.33
CA TRP A 71 -12.22 2.14 -7.78
C TRP A 71 -13.40 3.10 -7.62
N SER A 72 -14.62 2.62 -7.86
CA SER A 72 -15.82 3.45 -7.67
C SER A 72 -16.00 3.88 -6.21
N PHE A 73 -15.68 3.01 -5.25
CA PHE A 73 -15.68 3.35 -3.83
C PHE A 73 -14.66 4.46 -3.55
N TRP A 74 -13.42 4.29 -4.02
CA TRP A 74 -12.36 5.30 -3.84
C TRP A 74 -12.75 6.66 -4.45
N GLN A 75 -13.30 6.68 -5.66
CA GLN A 75 -13.76 7.91 -6.29
C GLN A 75 -14.92 8.57 -5.55
N ASN A 76 -15.88 7.79 -5.06
CA ASN A 76 -16.99 8.31 -4.27
C ASN A 76 -16.51 8.88 -2.94
N LEU A 77 -15.52 8.24 -2.32
CA LEU A 77 -14.89 8.71 -1.09
C LEU A 77 -14.21 10.07 -1.30
N LEU A 78 -13.40 10.20 -2.36
CA LEU A 78 -12.71 11.46 -2.69
C LEU A 78 -13.64 12.61 -3.09
N ASN A 79 -14.90 12.34 -3.44
CA ASN A 79 -15.88 13.39 -3.74
C ASN A 79 -16.54 13.98 -2.48
N GLN A 80 -16.22 13.47 -1.28
CA GLN A 80 -16.75 13.97 -0.02
C GLN A 80 -15.88 15.10 0.52
N GLU A 81 -16.49 16.15 1.05
CA GLU A 81 -15.78 17.34 1.58
C GLU A 81 -14.77 16.98 2.70
N VAL A 82 -15.06 15.93 3.46
CA VAL A 82 -14.15 15.43 4.51
C VAL A 82 -12.89 14.81 3.89
N ALA A 83 -13.02 14.07 2.78
CA ALA A 83 -11.87 13.45 2.11
C ALA A 83 -10.95 14.49 1.46
N ASP A 84 -11.48 15.63 1.01
CA ASP A 84 -10.67 16.76 0.53
C ASP A 84 -9.69 17.20 1.62
N LYS A 85 -10.14 17.31 2.88
CA LYS A 85 -9.27 17.70 4.01
C LYS A 85 -8.19 16.65 4.27
N LEU A 86 -8.55 15.37 4.26
CA LEU A 86 -7.64 14.26 4.55
C LEU A 86 -6.58 14.01 3.46
N THR A 87 -6.81 14.49 2.23
CA THR A 87 -5.92 14.23 1.08
C THR A 87 -5.13 15.45 0.63
N THR A 88 -5.55 16.67 1.01
CA THR A 88 -4.91 17.91 0.55
C THR A 88 -3.48 18.07 1.05
N ASN A 89 -3.21 17.69 2.31
CA ASN A 89 -1.89 17.90 2.94
C ASN A 89 -0.79 17.08 2.26
N TRP A 90 -1.12 15.86 1.81
CA TRP A 90 -0.16 14.93 1.21
C TRP A 90 -0.01 15.07 -0.31
N GLU A 91 -0.80 15.94 -0.95
CA GLU A 91 -0.72 16.29 -2.36
C GLU A 91 -0.83 15.10 -3.34
N PHE A 92 -1.65 14.09 -3.05
CA PHE A 92 -1.90 12.97 -3.98
C PHE A 92 -3.15 13.21 -4.83
N ASN A 93 -2.99 13.29 -6.15
CA ASN A 93 -4.07 13.38 -7.13
C ASN A 93 -4.19 12.10 -7.94
N THR A 94 -5.27 11.36 -7.72
CA THR A 94 -5.50 10.06 -8.39
C THR A 94 -6.53 10.15 -9.52
N ALA A 95 -6.96 11.36 -9.90
CA ALA A 95 -7.97 11.59 -10.94
C ALA A 95 -7.50 11.16 -12.35
N ASN A 96 -6.19 11.11 -12.59
CA ASN A 96 -5.59 10.86 -13.90
C ASN A 96 -5.03 9.44 -14.02
N ARG A 97 -5.86 8.43 -13.76
CA ARG A 97 -5.51 7.00 -13.82
C ARG A 97 -5.53 6.46 -15.25
N TYR A 98 -4.49 5.75 -15.65
CA TYR A 98 -4.39 5.00 -16.91
C TYR A 98 -3.95 3.57 -16.65
N SER A 99 -4.87 2.62 -16.84
CA SER A 99 -4.64 1.20 -16.58
C SER A 99 -4.32 0.44 -17.86
N PHE A 100 -3.37 -0.48 -17.76
CA PHE A 100 -2.92 -1.32 -18.87
C PHE A 100 -3.00 -2.80 -18.51
N GLU A 101 -3.35 -3.62 -19.49
CA GLU A 101 -3.26 -5.08 -19.42
C GLU A 101 -2.46 -5.58 -20.63
N LEU A 102 -1.33 -6.24 -20.39
CA LEU A 102 -0.45 -6.75 -21.43
C LEU A 102 -0.50 -8.28 -21.46
N LYS A 103 -0.76 -8.81 -22.66
CA LYS A 103 -0.78 -10.23 -22.96
C LYS A 103 0.18 -10.56 -24.10
N ASP A 104 0.82 -11.70 -24.03
CA ASP A 104 1.70 -12.19 -25.09
C ASP A 104 0.89 -12.84 -26.23
N GLU A 105 1.58 -13.41 -27.22
CA GLU A 105 0.94 -14.07 -28.36
C GLU A 105 0.02 -15.23 -27.96
N ASN A 106 0.34 -15.91 -26.85
CA ASN A 106 -0.38 -17.03 -26.26
C ASN A 106 -1.46 -16.59 -25.26
N SER A 107 -1.68 -15.28 -25.11
CA SER A 107 -2.61 -14.68 -24.14
C SER A 107 -2.17 -14.85 -22.68
N LEU A 108 -0.88 -15.10 -22.44
CA LEU A 108 -0.29 -15.12 -21.10
C LEU A 108 0.11 -13.70 -20.66
N PRO A 109 0.06 -13.39 -19.36
CA PRO A 109 0.55 -12.13 -18.83
C PRO A 109 1.99 -11.79 -19.24
N VAL A 110 2.22 -10.55 -19.68
CA VAL A 110 3.58 -10.04 -19.90
C VAL A 110 4.06 -9.38 -18.60
N VAL A 111 4.96 -10.03 -17.88
CA VAL A 111 5.49 -9.56 -16.59
C VAL A 111 6.71 -8.64 -16.80
N ASP A 112 6.90 -7.67 -15.89
CA ASP A 112 8.05 -6.75 -15.83
C ASP A 112 8.25 -5.86 -17.07
N ALA A 113 7.21 -5.68 -17.89
CA ALA A 113 7.25 -4.81 -19.07
C ALA A 113 7.12 -3.34 -18.67
N VAL A 114 7.98 -2.50 -19.23
CA VAL A 114 8.04 -1.07 -18.88
C VAL A 114 7.05 -0.26 -19.70
N LEU A 115 6.13 0.41 -19.01
CA LEU A 115 5.26 1.44 -19.56
C LEU A 115 5.73 2.82 -19.10
N THR A 116 5.59 3.84 -19.95
CA THR A 116 6.06 5.20 -19.65
C THR A 116 5.13 6.26 -20.23
N ILE A 117 4.87 7.31 -19.45
CA ILE A 117 4.28 8.57 -19.92
C ILE A 117 5.38 9.60 -20.09
N LYS A 118 5.36 10.32 -21.22
CA LYS A 118 6.25 11.44 -21.49
C LYS A 118 5.48 12.70 -21.85
N GLU A 119 5.98 13.84 -21.39
CA GLU A 119 5.62 15.17 -21.88
C GLU A 119 6.84 15.71 -22.65
N GLY A 120 6.74 15.78 -23.98
CA GLY A 120 7.91 16.00 -24.83
C GLY A 120 8.99 14.93 -24.61
N THR A 121 10.14 15.32 -24.07
CA THR A 121 11.26 14.42 -23.72
C THR A 121 11.29 14.01 -22.25
N ASN A 122 10.49 14.66 -21.39
CA ASN A 122 10.50 14.44 -19.96
C ASN A 122 9.68 13.20 -19.59
N VAL A 123 10.21 12.34 -18.71
CA VAL A 123 9.47 11.17 -18.19
C VAL A 123 8.64 11.60 -16.98
N ILE A 124 7.32 11.58 -17.17
CA ILE A 124 6.35 12.00 -16.16
C ILE A 124 6.04 10.86 -15.21
N TRP A 125 5.86 9.66 -15.74
CA TRP A 125 5.63 8.45 -14.97
C TRP A 125 6.17 7.22 -15.70
N SER A 126 6.62 6.23 -14.94
CA SER A 126 6.97 4.92 -15.47
C SER A 126 6.57 3.87 -14.47
N ALA A 127 6.04 2.75 -14.97
CA ALA A 127 5.69 1.60 -14.17
C ALA A 127 6.06 0.31 -14.91
N LYS A 128 6.14 -0.79 -14.17
CA LYS A 128 6.27 -2.13 -14.74
C LYS A 128 5.01 -2.95 -14.55
N THR A 129 4.72 -3.82 -15.50
CA THR A 129 3.61 -4.77 -15.37
C THR A 129 3.90 -5.83 -14.31
N ASP A 130 2.87 -6.19 -13.55
CA ASP A 130 2.95 -7.21 -12.50
C ASP A 130 2.72 -8.64 -13.04
N ASN A 131 2.54 -9.60 -12.13
CA ASN A 131 2.35 -11.01 -12.47
C ASN A 131 1.04 -11.29 -13.26
N LEU A 132 0.10 -10.35 -13.26
CA LEU A 132 -1.12 -10.39 -14.07
C LEU A 132 -0.97 -9.63 -15.40
N GLY A 133 0.22 -9.08 -15.66
CA GLY A 133 0.48 -8.28 -16.86
C GLY A 133 -0.13 -6.88 -16.76
N THR A 134 -0.44 -6.42 -15.55
CA THR A 134 -1.14 -5.16 -15.32
C THR A 134 -0.23 -4.07 -14.77
N ALA A 135 -0.45 -2.83 -15.19
CA ALA A 135 0.25 -1.66 -14.64
C ALA A 135 -0.67 -0.44 -14.62
N GLU A 136 -0.45 0.41 -13.61
CA GLU A 136 -1.12 1.69 -13.44
C GLU A 136 -0.15 2.83 -13.72
N LEU A 137 -0.62 3.80 -14.49
CA LEU A 137 0.13 5.00 -14.86
C LEU A 137 -0.66 6.25 -14.48
N TRP A 138 0.07 7.27 -14.01
CA TRP A 138 -0.52 8.46 -13.41
C TRP A 138 0.06 9.73 -14.06
N ILE A 139 -0.81 10.70 -14.33
CA ILE A 139 -0.41 12.05 -14.73
C ILE A 139 -0.69 13.00 -13.55
N ASP A 140 0.24 13.89 -13.25
CA ASP A 140 0.11 14.86 -12.16
C ASP A 140 -0.27 14.23 -10.82
N LEU A 141 0.32 13.07 -10.48
CA LEU A 141 0.07 12.37 -9.22
C LEU A 141 0.36 13.28 -8.01
N LYS A 142 1.38 14.15 -8.11
CA LYS A 142 1.67 15.17 -7.10
C LYS A 142 0.89 16.44 -7.42
N SER A 143 -0.24 16.64 -6.74
CA SER A 143 -1.08 17.83 -6.84
C SER A 143 -1.98 17.97 -5.62
N LYS A 144 -2.15 19.20 -5.13
CA LYS A 144 -3.08 19.55 -4.03
C LYS A 144 -4.56 19.36 -4.38
N ASN A 145 -4.90 19.16 -5.65
CA ASN A 145 -6.30 19.08 -6.08
C ASN A 145 -6.54 17.78 -6.85
N GLN A 146 -7.67 17.12 -6.58
CA GLN A 146 -8.20 16.05 -7.42
C GLN A 146 -8.72 16.66 -8.73
N LYS A 147 -7.85 16.75 -9.74
CA LYS A 147 -8.17 17.39 -11.03
C LYS A 147 -7.70 16.54 -12.19
N THR A 148 -8.59 16.44 -13.18
CA THR A 148 -8.28 15.84 -14.47
C THR A 148 -7.35 16.76 -15.27
N THR A 149 -6.37 16.17 -15.94
CA THR A 149 -5.39 16.85 -16.78
C THR A 149 -5.68 16.58 -18.25
N ASP A 150 -5.48 17.58 -19.10
CA ASP A 150 -5.55 17.40 -20.55
C ASP A 150 -4.39 16.50 -21.03
N ILE A 151 -4.76 15.40 -21.70
CA ILE A 151 -3.83 14.39 -22.21
C ILE A 151 -3.07 14.85 -23.46
N SER A 152 -3.48 15.95 -24.12
CA SER A 152 -2.99 16.35 -25.45
C SER A 152 -1.46 16.51 -25.56
N ASN A 153 -0.78 16.87 -24.46
CA ASN A 153 0.68 17.04 -24.41
C ASN A 153 1.44 15.77 -24.02
N TYR A 154 0.72 14.70 -23.66
CA TYR A 154 1.30 13.47 -23.14
C TYR A 154 1.37 12.38 -24.22
N SER A 155 2.39 11.53 -24.12
CA SER A 155 2.59 10.39 -25.01
C SER A 155 2.96 9.16 -24.20
N PHE A 156 2.32 8.04 -24.52
CA PHE A 156 2.49 6.78 -23.82
C PHE A 156 3.39 5.84 -24.61
N TYR A 157 4.18 5.04 -23.92
CA TYR A 157 5.16 4.14 -24.52
C TYR A 157 5.15 2.79 -23.82
N LEU A 158 5.29 1.72 -24.62
CA LEU A 158 5.69 0.39 -24.17
C LEU A 158 7.14 0.16 -24.62
N GLY A 159 8.08 0.13 -23.66
CA GLY A 159 9.50 0.23 -23.96
C GLY A 159 9.80 1.47 -24.82
N ASN A 160 10.26 1.26 -26.05
CA ASN A 160 10.55 2.34 -27.00
C ASN A 160 9.40 2.61 -28.00
N GLN A 161 8.35 1.79 -27.98
CA GLN A 161 7.24 1.91 -28.92
C GLN A 161 6.20 2.90 -28.40
N LYS A 162 5.91 3.95 -29.17
CA LYS A 162 4.82 4.89 -28.87
C LYS A 162 3.46 4.20 -29.06
N LEU A 163 2.58 4.33 -28.08
CA LEU A 163 1.22 3.84 -28.09
C LEU A 163 0.28 4.90 -28.67
N SER A 164 -0.79 4.47 -29.36
CA SER A 164 -1.80 5.33 -29.96
C SER A 164 -3.18 5.00 -29.40
N GLY A 165 -4.05 6.00 -29.27
CA GLY A 165 -5.41 5.80 -28.77
C GLY A 165 -5.49 5.33 -27.32
N VAL A 166 -4.49 5.67 -26.50
CA VAL A 166 -4.53 5.41 -25.06
C VAL A 166 -5.66 6.23 -24.45
N LYS A 167 -6.46 5.57 -23.61
CA LYS A 167 -7.63 6.14 -22.95
C LYS A 167 -7.46 6.13 -21.43
N PRO A 168 -8.07 7.08 -20.71
CA PRO A 168 -8.11 7.07 -19.25
C PRO A 168 -8.92 5.88 -18.72
N PHE A 169 -8.68 5.49 -17.47
CA PHE A 169 -9.37 4.35 -16.84
C PHE A 169 -10.90 4.50 -16.81
N SER A 170 -11.42 5.73 -16.74
CA SER A 170 -12.85 6.02 -16.84
C SER A 170 -13.50 5.56 -18.15
N GLU A 171 -12.71 5.38 -19.22
CA GLU A 171 -13.12 4.83 -20.51
C GLU A 171 -12.75 3.33 -20.67
N GLY A 172 -12.16 2.74 -19.64
CA GLY A 172 -11.77 1.33 -19.53
C GLY A 172 -10.26 1.08 -19.67
N ILE A 173 -9.90 -0.19 -19.51
CA ILE A 173 -8.50 -0.65 -19.51
C ILE A 173 -7.92 -0.66 -20.94
N ASN A 174 -6.64 -0.29 -21.06
CA ASN A 174 -5.88 -0.37 -22.31
C ASN A 174 -5.26 -1.77 -22.45
N THR A 175 -5.87 -2.64 -23.26
CA THR A 175 -5.35 -4.00 -23.52
C THR A 175 -4.38 -4.00 -24.71
N ILE A 176 -3.19 -4.54 -24.51
CA ILE A 176 -2.14 -4.66 -25.54
C ILE A 176 -1.75 -6.12 -25.69
N LYS A 177 -1.83 -6.63 -26.92
CA LYS A 177 -1.36 -7.98 -27.27
C LYS A 177 -0.03 -7.90 -28.02
N LEU A 178 0.99 -8.60 -27.51
CA LEU A 178 2.30 -8.70 -28.16
C LEU A 178 2.32 -9.84 -29.18
N ASN A 179 3.22 -9.72 -30.16
CA ASN A 179 3.42 -10.72 -31.22
C ASN A 179 4.60 -11.66 -30.92
N SER A 180 4.95 -11.80 -29.64
CA SER A 180 6.04 -12.65 -29.16
C SER A 180 5.73 -13.15 -27.76
N SER A 181 6.17 -14.36 -27.46
CA SER A 181 6.07 -14.95 -26.12
C SER A 181 6.79 -14.10 -25.08
N ALA A 182 6.17 -13.95 -23.91
CA ALA A 182 6.76 -13.19 -22.80
C ALA A 182 7.90 -13.95 -22.13
N PRO A 183 8.94 -13.26 -21.62
CA PRO A 183 9.92 -13.89 -20.75
C PRO A 183 9.27 -14.37 -19.45
N VAL A 184 9.76 -15.50 -18.92
CA VAL A 184 9.33 -16.05 -17.63
C VAL A 184 10.39 -15.73 -16.58
N TYR A 185 9.97 -15.13 -15.47
CA TYR A 185 10.84 -14.79 -14.35
C TYR A 185 10.55 -15.68 -13.13
N SER A 186 11.59 -16.02 -12.38
CA SER A 186 11.50 -16.77 -11.12
C SER A 186 11.89 -15.95 -9.89
N ASN A 187 12.50 -14.78 -10.09
CA ASN A 187 13.04 -13.96 -8.99
C ASN A 187 11.92 -13.20 -8.30
N VAL A 188 11.94 -13.22 -6.97
CA VAL A 188 10.99 -12.51 -6.12
C VAL A 188 11.79 -11.77 -5.07
N ASP A 189 11.58 -10.47 -4.97
CA ASP A 189 12.18 -9.66 -3.91
C ASP A 189 11.11 -9.26 -2.90
N LEU A 190 11.33 -9.57 -1.63
CA LEU A 190 10.47 -9.20 -0.51
C LEU A 190 11.26 -8.32 0.46
N ALA A 191 10.87 -7.05 0.58
CA ALA A 191 11.42 -6.13 1.57
C ALA A 191 10.43 -5.94 2.71
N PHE A 192 10.93 -5.94 3.95
CA PHE A 192 10.17 -5.54 5.13
C PHE A 192 10.75 -4.24 5.66
N ILE A 193 9.95 -3.17 5.58
CA ILE A 193 10.25 -1.83 6.06
C ILE A 193 9.45 -1.67 7.34
N VAL A 194 10.12 -1.59 8.49
CA VAL A 194 9.48 -1.75 9.79
C VAL A 194 9.82 -0.57 10.68
N ASP A 195 8.76 0.06 11.21
CA ASP A 195 8.88 1.02 12.30
C ASP A 195 9.37 0.33 13.57
N ALA A 196 10.42 0.88 14.17
CA ALA A 196 11.07 0.36 15.36
C ALA A 196 11.12 1.38 16.50
N THR A 197 10.22 2.36 16.51
CA THR A 197 10.06 3.28 17.64
C THR A 197 9.36 2.60 18.82
N GLY A 198 9.38 3.27 19.98
CA GLY A 198 8.89 2.71 21.23
C GLY A 198 7.40 2.34 21.22
N SER A 199 6.57 3.03 20.42
CA SER A 199 5.12 2.79 20.32
C SER A 199 4.79 1.43 19.71
N MET A 200 5.63 0.92 18.81
CA MET A 200 5.53 -0.43 18.24
C MET A 200 5.92 -1.54 19.23
N GLY A 201 6.32 -1.21 20.47
CA GLY A 201 6.92 -2.15 21.41
C GLY A 201 6.06 -3.37 21.75
N ASP A 202 4.75 -3.17 21.88
CA ASP A 202 3.81 -4.24 22.24
C ASP A 202 3.57 -5.17 21.05
N GLU A 203 3.52 -4.64 19.83
CA GLU A 203 3.27 -5.37 18.58
C GLU A 203 4.56 -6.00 18.00
N MET A 204 5.73 -5.40 18.21
CA MET A 204 7.00 -5.77 17.56
C MET A 204 7.39 -7.23 17.78
N ASN A 205 7.16 -7.79 18.98
CA ASN A 205 7.52 -9.18 19.25
C ASN A 205 6.64 -10.17 18.47
N PHE A 206 5.32 -9.94 18.44
CA PHE A 206 4.38 -10.72 17.64
C PHE A 206 4.71 -10.59 16.15
N LEU A 207 5.01 -9.36 15.72
CA LEU A 207 5.32 -9.07 14.33
C LEU A 207 6.57 -9.80 13.85
N LYS A 208 7.64 -9.84 14.65
CA LYS A 208 8.86 -10.59 14.31
C LYS A 208 8.59 -12.08 14.12
N ASP A 209 7.80 -12.67 15.01
CA ASP A 209 7.42 -14.08 14.91
C ASP A 209 6.55 -14.33 13.67
N ASP A 210 5.60 -13.44 13.37
CA ASP A 210 4.77 -13.50 12.16
C ASP A 210 5.62 -13.43 10.90
N LEU A 211 6.49 -12.41 10.79
CA LEU A 211 7.40 -12.24 9.67
C LEU A 211 8.28 -13.48 9.47
N LYS A 212 8.79 -14.05 10.57
CA LYS A 212 9.60 -15.27 10.51
C LYS A 212 8.84 -16.43 9.89
N GLN A 213 7.63 -16.68 10.38
CA GLN A 213 6.85 -17.79 9.85
C GLN A 213 6.34 -17.52 8.42
N VAL A 214 5.99 -16.28 8.06
CA VAL A 214 5.66 -15.88 6.68
C VAL A 214 6.80 -16.24 5.73
N ILE A 215 8.01 -15.79 6.04
CA ILE A 215 9.22 -16.03 5.25
C ILE A 215 9.48 -17.54 5.08
N GLN A 216 9.31 -18.32 6.16
CA GLN A 216 9.51 -19.77 6.14
C GLN A 216 8.44 -20.51 5.31
N LYS A 217 7.14 -20.20 5.52
CA LYS A 217 6.02 -20.84 4.82
C LYS A 217 6.03 -20.52 3.32
N VAL A 218 6.29 -19.26 2.96
CA VAL A 218 6.37 -18.82 1.56
C VAL A 218 7.46 -19.58 0.80
N LYS A 219 8.65 -19.75 1.41
CA LYS A 219 9.72 -20.53 0.78
C LYS A 219 9.36 -22.00 0.61
N ALA A 220 8.73 -22.60 1.62
CA ALA A 220 8.31 -24.00 1.57
C ALA A 220 7.27 -24.25 0.45
N ALA A 221 6.35 -23.30 0.25
CA ALA A 221 5.31 -23.39 -0.77
C ALA A 221 5.81 -23.09 -2.20
N ASN A 222 6.91 -22.36 -2.36
CA ASN A 222 7.35 -21.82 -3.65
C ASN A 222 8.76 -22.28 -4.06
N THR A 223 8.99 -23.59 -4.11
CA THR A 223 10.32 -24.18 -4.39
C THR A 223 10.91 -23.81 -5.76
N ASN A 224 10.08 -23.33 -6.69
CA ASN A 224 10.49 -22.95 -8.04
C ASN A 224 10.86 -21.45 -8.15
N LEU A 225 10.69 -20.68 -7.08
CA LEU A 225 10.99 -19.25 -7.04
C LEU A 225 12.33 -18.99 -6.33
N GLN A 226 13.05 -17.97 -6.81
CA GLN A 226 14.24 -17.45 -6.14
C GLN A 226 13.81 -16.25 -5.29
N ILE A 227 13.48 -16.53 -4.03
CA ILE A 227 12.97 -15.53 -3.08
C ILE A 227 14.14 -14.91 -2.33
N SER A 228 14.39 -13.64 -2.58
CA SER A 228 15.35 -12.82 -1.83
C SER A 228 14.60 -11.95 -0.84
N THR A 229 15.10 -11.87 0.39
CA THR A 229 14.53 -11.01 1.44
C THR A 229 15.49 -9.92 1.86
N GLY A 230 14.98 -8.71 2.05
CA GLY A 230 15.72 -7.56 2.58
C GLY A 230 14.92 -6.86 3.66
N THR A 231 15.57 -6.07 4.51
CA THR A 231 14.89 -5.36 5.59
C THR A 231 15.43 -3.96 5.78
N VAL A 232 14.54 -3.05 6.18
CA VAL A 232 14.87 -1.70 6.64
C VAL A 232 14.10 -1.48 7.93
N PHE A 233 14.81 -1.17 9.01
CA PHE A 233 14.20 -0.73 10.26
C PHE A 233 14.52 0.75 10.43
N TYR A 234 13.53 1.52 10.85
CA TYR A 234 13.72 2.94 11.10
C TYR A 234 13.20 3.33 12.48
N ARG A 235 13.69 4.44 12.98
CA ARG A 235 13.16 5.13 14.16
C ARG A 235 13.06 6.62 13.84
N ASP A 236 13.05 7.48 14.85
CA ASP A 236 12.95 8.90 14.65
C ASP A 236 14.31 9.63 14.61
N ILE A 237 14.24 10.92 14.36
CA ILE A 237 15.35 11.86 14.46
C ILE A 237 15.88 11.86 15.90
N ASP A 238 17.21 11.95 16.04
CA ASP A 238 17.94 11.97 17.31
C ASP A 238 17.93 10.65 18.12
N ASP A 239 17.30 9.58 17.63
CA ASP A 239 17.43 8.23 18.18
C ASP A 239 18.80 7.58 17.93
N GLU A 240 19.05 6.42 18.57
CA GLU A 240 20.29 5.63 18.41
C GLU A 240 20.67 5.42 16.93
N TYR A 241 19.66 5.26 16.08
CA TYR A 241 19.80 5.22 14.64
C TYR A 241 18.52 5.72 13.98
N LEU A 242 18.68 6.40 12.84
CA LEU A 242 17.55 6.78 11.99
C LEU A 242 17.10 5.59 11.12
N VAL A 243 18.06 4.90 10.48
CA VAL A 243 17.79 3.72 9.65
C VAL A 243 18.87 2.66 9.80
N LYS A 244 18.44 1.40 9.91
CA LYS A 244 19.27 0.18 9.85
C LYS A 244 18.76 -0.70 8.72
N LYS A 245 19.64 -1.14 7.80
CA LYS A 245 19.25 -2.00 6.66
C LYS A 245 20.03 -3.31 6.60
N SER A 246 19.37 -4.32 6.05
CA SER A 246 19.96 -5.59 5.61
C SER A 246 19.61 -5.78 4.13
N ASP A 247 20.64 -5.87 3.28
CA ASP A 247 20.46 -6.02 1.84
C ASP A 247 19.85 -7.39 1.48
N PHE A 248 19.29 -7.47 0.26
CA PHE A 248 18.66 -8.69 -0.24
C PHE A 248 19.57 -9.91 -0.19
N THR A 249 19.02 -11.01 0.32
CA THR A 249 19.71 -12.29 0.40
C THR A 249 18.76 -13.46 0.13
N LEU A 250 19.28 -14.49 -0.54
CA LEU A 250 18.58 -15.78 -0.70
C LEU A 250 18.64 -16.63 0.58
N ASN A 251 19.52 -16.28 1.52
CA ASN A 251 19.61 -16.95 2.81
C ASN A 251 18.68 -16.28 3.82
N LEU A 252 17.45 -16.78 3.88
CA LEU A 252 16.41 -16.23 4.76
C LEU A 252 16.85 -16.19 6.23
N GLU A 253 17.67 -17.13 6.70
CA GLU A 253 18.19 -17.12 8.08
C GLU A 253 18.98 -15.85 8.40
N ASN A 254 19.65 -15.23 7.42
CA ASN A 254 20.33 -13.96 7.61
C ASN A 254 19.30 -12.85 7.88
N THR A 255 18.21 -12.81 7.11
CA THR A 255 17.11 -11.85 7.33
C THR A 255 16.44 -12.09 8.68
N LEU A 256 16.13 -13.33 9.02
CA LEU A 256 15.53 -13.68 10.32
C LEU A 256 16.42 -13.30 11.50
N THR A 257 17.72 -13.57 11.39
CA THR A 257 18.70 -13.15 12.41
C THR A 257 18.72 -11.64 12.57
N TYR A 258 18.64 -10.90 11.46
CA TYR A 258 18.61 -9.45 11.49
C TYR A 258 17.34 -8.91 12.15
N ILE A 259 16.17 -9.42 11.77
CA ILE A 259 14.86 -9.06 12.35
C ILE A 259 14.85 -9.34 13.86
N ASN A 260 15.31 -10.51 14.28
CA ASN A 260 15.34 -10.91 15.69
C ASN A 260 16.27 -10.05 16.56
N ALA A 261 17.28 -9.41 15.96
CA ALA A 261 18.22 -8.54 16.66
C ALA A 261 17.72 -7.11 16.89
N GLN A 262 16.59 -6.72 16.28
CA GLN A 262 16.04 -5.38 16.45
C GLN A 262 15.20 -5.28 17.72
N SER A 263 14.95 -4.08 18.21
CA SER A 263 13.99 -3.81 19.29
C SER A 263 13.33 -2.45 19.05
N ALA A 264 12.08 -2.35 19.48
CA ALA A 264 11.39 -1.07 19.58
C ALA A 264 12.06 -0.23 20.68
N ASP A 265 12.43 1.01 20.37
CA ASP A 265 12.95 1.99 21.33
C ASP A 265 12.97 3.37 20.68
N GLY A 266 13.16 4.43 21.46
CA GLY A 266 13.19 5.79 20.93
C GLY A 266 11.83 6.34 20.55
N GLY A 267 11.84 7.30 19.63
CA GLY A 267 10.73 8.19 19.31
C GLY A 267 10.65 9.39 20.28
N GLY A 268 9.52 10.10 20.24
CA GLY A 268 9.25 11.17 21.20
C GLY A 268 8.10 12.07 20.79
N ASP A 269 8.08 12.47 19.51
CA ASP A 269 6.94 13.06 18.85
C ASP A 269 6.17 12.04 18.00
N PHE A 270 4.97 12.44 17.60
CA PHE A 270 4.08 11.72 16.68
C PHE A 270 3.95 12.62 15.46
N PRO A 271 5.02 12.72 14.64
CA PRO A 271 5.28 11.85 13.48
C PRO A 271 6.67 11.17 13.49
N GLU A 272 6.93 10.28 12.52
CA GLU A 272 8.15 9.45 12.42
C GLU A 272 8.90 9.59 11.08
N ALA A 273 10.11 9.02 10.98
CA ALA A 273 10.98 9.14 9.78
C ALA A 273 10.63 8.23 8.58
N VAL A 274 9.34 7.98 8.30
CA VAL A 274 8.85 7.09 7.22
C VAL A 274 9.46 7.43 5.85
N HIS A 275 9.61 8.72 5.55
CA HIS A 275 10.18 9.20 4.29
C HIS A 275 11.63 8.76 4.08
N THR A 276 12.43 8.76 5.15
CA THR A 276 13.83 8.30 5.11
C THR A 276 13.87 6.79 4.92
N ALA A 277 13.01 6.04 5.62
CA ALA A 277 12.91 4.60 5.47
C ALA A 277 12.52 4.19 4.04
N LEU A 278 11.51 4.85 3.45
CA LEU A 278 11.11 4.63 2.07
C LEU A 278 12.24 4.96 1.10
N LYS A 279 12.91 6.10 1.28
CA LYS A 279 14.02 6.49 0.42
C LYS A 279 15.14 5.45 0.46
N THR A 280 15.59 5.02 1.64
CA THR A 280 16.61 3.98 1.80
C THR A 280 16.15 2.65 1.20
N SER A 281 14.90 2.25 1.45
CA SER A 281 14.35 1.00 0.94
C SER A 281 14.28 0.96 -0.59
N ILE A 282 13.85 2.06 -1.20
CA ILE A 282 13.68 2.13 -2.65
C ILE A 282 15.01 2.41 -3.35
N ASP A 283 15.92 3.20 -2.78
CA ASP A 283 17.17 3.60 -3.43
C ASP A 283 18.31 2.61 -3.20
N GLU A 284 18.44 2.11 -1.97
CA GLU A 284 19.67 1.45 -1.51
C GLU A 284 19.54 -0.05 -1.38
N LEU A 285 18.35 -0.60 -1.17
CA LEU A 285 18.16 -2.04 -1.32
C LEU A 285 18.36 -2.39 -2.80
N GLN A 286 19.19 -3.40 -3.06
CA GLN A 286 19.59 -3.79 -4.40
C GLN A 286 18.51 -4.65 -5.09
N TRP A 287 17.35 -4.04 -5.34
CA TRP A 287 16.23 -4.66 -6.04
C TRP A 287 16.67 -5.24 -7.39
N ALA A 288 16.21 -6.45 -7.71
CA ALA A 288 16.51 -7.12 -8.95
C ALA A 288 16.03 -6.28 -10.15
N THR A 289 16.87 -6.13 -11.16
CA THR A 289 16.53 -5.36 -12.37
C THR A 289 15.39 -6.00 -13.16
N THR A 290 15.26 -7.32 -13.08
CA THR A 290 14.15 -8.12 -13.60
C THR A 290 13.66 -9.10 -12.54
N ALA A 291 12.35 -9.22 -12.38
CA ALA A 291 11.73 -10.05 -11.35
C ALA A 291 10.32 -10.46 -11.77
N LYS A 292 9.84 -11.58 -11.21
CA LYS A 292 8.43 -11.96 -11.28
C LYS A 292 7.58 -10.97 -10.48
N THR A 293 8.07 -10.56 -9.30
CA THR A 293 7.45 -9.52 -8.48
C THR A 293 8.46 -8.93 -7.50
N ARG A 294 8.18 -7.71 -7.06
CA ARG A 294 8.92 -6.99 -6.01
C ARG A 294 7.89 -6.41 -5.06
N ILE A 295 7.97 -6.77 -3.78
CA ILE A 295 7.02 -6.38 -2.76
C ILE A 295 7.77 -5.71 -1.61
N ALA A 296 7.35 -4.52 -1.24
CA ALA A 296 7.79 -3.84 -0.03
C ALA A 296 6.62 -3.78 0.95
N PHE A 297 6.69 -4.55 2.02
CA PHE A 297 5.78 -4.40 3.15
C PHE A 297 6.26 -3.22 4.00
N LEU A 298 5.40 -2.23 4.21
CA LEU A 298 5.68 -1.05 5.05
C LEU A 298 4.84 -1.15 6.32
N LEU A 299 5.47 -1.38 7.46
CA LEU A 299 4.83 -1.62 8.75
C LEU A 299 5.06 -0.43 9.66
N LEU A 300 3.98 0.22 10.11
CA LEU A 300 4.03 1.49 10.83
C LEU A 300 2.78 1.76 11.67
N ASP A 301 2.94 2.54 12.73
CA ASP A 301 1.90 3.03 13.65
C ASP A 301 1.79 4.56 13.71
N ALA A 302 2.64 5.29 12.96
CA ALA A 302 2.66 6.75 12.94
C ALA A 302 2.82 7.35 11.51
N PRO A 303 2.33 8.59 11.27
CA PRO A 303 2.55 9.29 10.01
C PRO A 303 4.01 9.73 9.82
N PRO A 304 4.45 10.03 8.58
CA PRO A 304 5.64 10.85 8.37
C PRO A 304 5.41 12.29 8.86
N HIS A 305 6.49 13.05 9.07
CA HIS A 305 6.35 14.50 9.24
C HIS A 305 5.84 15.18 7.95
N GLU A 306 5.25 16.37 8.09
CA GLU A 306 4.47 17.06 7.04
C GLU A 306 5.22 18.23 6.37
N GLU A 307 6.51 18.40 6.61
CA GLU A 307 7.31 19.42 5.93
C GLU A 307 7.28 19.21 4.41
N ALA A 308 7.22 20.32 3.66
CA ALA A 308 7.16 20.28 2.20
C ALA A 308 8.27 19.43 1.55
N GLN A 309 9.50 19.46 2.12
CA GLN A 309 10.60 18.63 1.61
C GLN A 309 10.32 17.13 1.81
N ILE A 310 9.68 16.76 2.92
CA ILE A 310 9.34 15.37 3.21
C ILE A 310 8.24 14.89 2.27
N ILE A 311 7.22 15.72 2.03
CA ILE A 311 6.19 15.43 1.02
C ILE A 311 6.83 15.20 -0.36
N ASP A 312 7.78 16.05 -0.76
CA ASP A 312 8.54 15.88 -2.02
C ASP A 312 9.31 14.56 -2.09
N ASP A 313 9.95 14.17 -0.98
CA ASP A 313 10.73 12.94 -0.87
C ASP A 313 9.83 11.69 -0.90
N LEU A 314 8.64 11.75 -0.30
CA LEU A 314 7.62 10.70 -0.38
C LEU A 314 7.17 10.51 -1.84
N HIS A 315 6.74 11.57 -2.52
CA HIS A 315 6.32 11.51 -3.93
C HIS A 315 7.43 10.97 -4.83
N THR A 316 8.68 11.38 -4.58
CA THR A 316 9.86 10.87 -5.30
C THR A 316 10.05 9.37 -5.09
N SER A 317 9.94 8.91 -3.84
CA SER A 317 10.10 7.50 -3.48
C SER A 317 9.00 6.63 -4.08
N ILE A 318 7.74 7.07 -4.01
CA ILE A 318 6.59 6.36 -4.58
C ILE A 318 6.67 6.27 -6.11
N LYS A 319 7.00 7.38 -6.79
CA LYS A 319 7.22 7.38 -8.25
C LYS A 319 8.34 6.43 -8.65
N LYS A 320 9.43 6.38 -7.87
CA LYS A 320 10.56 5.48 -8.13
C LYS A 320 10.24 4.02 -7.82
N ALA A 321 9.42 3.75 -6.81
CA ALA A 321 8.92 2.40 -6.51
C ALA A 321 8.12 1.86 -7.70
N ALA A 322 7.16 2.63 -8.22
CA ALA A 322 6.41 2.27 -9.41
C ALA A 322 7.32 2.03 -10.62
N GLN A 323 8.29 2.93 -10.87
CA GLN A 323 9.28 2.78 -11.96
C GLN A 323 10.08 1.47 -11.86
N LYS A 324 10.41 1.05 -10.64
CA LYS A 324 11.11 -0.23 -10.38
C LYS A 324 10.19 -1.44 -10.41
N GLY A 325 8.87 -1.25 -10.49
CA GLY A 325 7.88 -2.31 -10.38
C GLY A 325 7.76 -2.88 -8.97
N ILE A 326 8.01 -2.05 -7.95
CA ILE A 326 7.87 -2.40 -6.54
C ILE A 326 6.44 -2.08 -6.11
N LYS A 327 5.70 -3.08 -5.63
CA LYS A 327 4.42 -2.92 -4.96
C LYS A 327 4.68 -2.55 -3.51
N ILE A 328 4.17 -1.41 -3.05
CA ILE A 328 4.18 -1.06 -1.63
C ILE A 328 2.87 -1.55 -1.03
N ILE A 329 2.99 -2.36 0.02
CA ILE A 329 1.86 -2.88 0.81
C ILE A 329 2.03 -2.34 2.23
N PRO A 330 1.37 -1.23 2.56
CA PRO A 330 1.34 -0.75 3.93
C PRO A 330 0.54 -1.72 4.80
N ILE A 331 1.05 -1.98 6.00
CA ILE A 331 0.41 -2.69 7.09
C ILE A 331 0.40 -1.71 8.26
N VAL A 332 -0.73 -1.03 8.46
CA VAL A 332 -0.83 -0.07 9.57
C VAL A 332 -1.20 -0.79 10.87
N ALA A 333 -0.56 -0.40 11.96
CA ALA A 333 -0.86 -0.87 13.29
C ALA A 333 -1.74 0.14 14.05
N SER A 334 -1.72 0.08 15.38
CA SER A 334 -2.41 1.03 16.26
C SER A 334 -1.84 2.44 16.06
N GLY A 335 -2.44 3.46 16.70
CA GLY A 335 -1.88 4.83 16.71
C GLY A 335 -2.11 5.69 15.46
N ILE A 336 -2.30 5.13 14.27
CA ILE A 336 -2.49 5.94 13.05
C ILE A 336 -3.80 6.74 13.04
N ASN A 337 -3.80 7.87 12.33
CA ASN A 337 -5.00 8.69 12.10
C ASN A 337 -5.56 8.51 10.67
N LYS A 338 -6.71 9.13 10.39
CA LYS A 338 -7.37 9.08 9.07
C LYS A 338 -6.51 9.66 7.93
N GLU A 339 -5.72 10.69 8.20
CA GLU A 339 -4.81 11.25 7.18
C GLU A 339 -3.73 10.22 6.79
N THR A 340 -3.20 9.50 7.77
CA THR A 340 -2.23 8.40 7.58
C THR A 340 -2.86 7.24 6.81
N GLU A 341 -4.10 6.87 7.14
CA GLU A 341 -4.87 5.84 6.41
C GLU A 341 -4.91 6.16 4.91
N PHE A 342 -5.33 7.39 4.56
CA PHE A 342 -5.42 7.84 3.17
C PHE A 342 -4.04 7.95 2.49
N LEU A 343 -3.02 8.38 3.21
CA LEU A 343 -1.64 8.42 2.69
C LEU A 343 -1.15 7.01 2.31
N MET A 344 -1.33 6.04 3.21
CA MET A 344 -0.95 4.65 2.96
C MET A 344 -1.72 4.04 1.78
N ARG A 345 -3.03 4.30 1.70
CA ARG A 345 -3.83 3.87 0.55
C ARG A 345 -3.31 4.46 -0.76
N ASN A 346 -2.93 5.73 -0.79
CA ASN A 346 -2.30 6.35 -1.96
C ASN A 346 -0.97 5.68 -2.36
N PHE A 347 -0.14 5.27 -1.40
CA PHE A 347 1.10 4.53 -1.71
C PHE A 347 0.78 3.20 -2.40
N SER A 348 -0.23 2.48 -1.89
CA SER A 348 -0.67 1.21 -2.48
C SER A 348 -1.25 1.41 -3.89
N ILE A 349 -2.11 2.41 -4.09
CA ILE A 349 -2.72 2.77 -5.39
C ILE A 349 -1.63 3.10 -6.41
N ALA A 350 -0.70 3.98 -6.05
CA ALA A 350 0.33 4.45 -6.97
C ALA A 350 1.29 3.34 -7.43
N THR A 351 1.46 2.30 -6.60
CA THR A 351 2.42 1.21 -6.84
C THR A 351 1.78 -0.11 -7.25
N ASN A 352 0.48 -0.09 -7.60
CA ASN A 352 -0.28 -1.29 -7.96
C ASN A 352 -0.29 -2.36 -6.83
N GLY A 353 -0.24 -1.91 -5.58
CA GLY A 353 -0.24 -2.72 -4.37
C GLY A 353 -1.63 -2.90 -3.76
N THR A 354 -1.67 -3.09 -2.44
CA THR A 354 -2.89 -3.18 -1.64
C THR A 354 -2.64 -2.60 -0.26
N TYR A 355 -3.71 -2.22 0.45
CA TYR A 355 -3.65 -1.69 1.81
C TYR A 355 -4.01 -2.79 2.82
N VAL A 356 -3.27 -2.87 3.92
CA VAL A 356 -3.51 -3.79 5.03
C VAL A 356 -3.54 -2.99 6.32
N PHE A 357 -4.43 -3.37 7.23
CA PHE A 357 -4.59 -2.74 8.54
C PHE A 357 -4.82 -3.81 9.61
N ILE A 358 -4.14 -3.66 10.74
CA ILE A 358 -4.35 -4.52 11.91
C ILE A 358 -5.70 -4.16 12.56
N THR A 359 -6.37 -5.17 13.10
CA THR A 359 -7.72 -5.09 13.67
C THR A 359 -7.69 -5.41 15.17
N ASN A 360 -8.69 -4.92 15.90
CA ASN A 360 -8.82 -5.15 17.34
C ASN A 360 -9.27 -6.58 17.70
N ASP A 361 -9.66 -7.42 16.73
CA ASP A 361 -10.21 -8.77 16.96
C ASP A 361 -9.27 -9.71 17.74
N SER A 362 -7.95 -9.55 17.59
CA SER A 362 -6.95 -10.32 18.34
C SER A 362 -6.78 -9.88 19.79
N GLY A 363 -7.14 -8.63 20.12
CA GLY A 363 -6.85 -7.99 21.40
C GLY A 363 -5.36 -7.73 21.67
N VAL A 364 -4.50 -7.80 20.65
CA VAL A 364 -3.07 -7.47 20.74
C VAL A 364 -2.83 -6.03 20.32
N GLY A 365 -1.97 -5.33 21.07
CA GLY A 365 -1.63 -3.93 20.80
C GLY A 365 -2.63 -2.93 21.39
N ASN A 366 -2.44 -1.66 21.06
CA ASN A 366 -3.39 -0.60 21.42
C ASN A 366 -4.61 -0.59 20.48
N ASP A 367 -5.58 0.28 20.74
CA ASP A 367 -6.76 0.41 19.88
C ASP A 367 -6.34 0.80 18.44
N HIS A 368 -6.84 0.03 17.48
CA HIS A 368 -6.64 0.24 16.05
C HIS A 368 -7.73 1.12 15.46
N LEU A 369 -7.36 1.95 14.48
CA LEU A 369 -8.28 2.79 13.72
C LEU A 369 -9.26 1.92 12.93
N GLU A 370 -10.57 2.15 13.08
CA GLU A 370 -11.56 1.56 12.19
C GLU A 370 -11.31 2.06 10.75
N PRO A 371 -11.06 1.20 9.76
CA PRO A 371 -10.65 1.62 8.42
C PRO A 371 -11.80 2.27 7.62
N THR A 372 -11.49 3.25 6.75
CA THR A 372 -12.47 3.88 5.85
C THR A 372 -12.64 3.07 4.56
N VAL A 373 -13.04 1.82 4.68
CA VAL A 373 -13.13 0.85 3.57
C VAL A 373 -14.52 0.24 3.49
N GLY A 374 -14.81 -0.51 2.42
CA GLY A 374 -16.03 -1.31 2.33
C GLY A 374 -15.94 -2.58 3.19
N ASP A 375 -16.84 -3.52 2.96
CA ASP A 375 -16.81 -4.80 3.67
C ASP A 375 -15.47 -5.54 3.45
N TYR A 376 -14.92 -6.11 4.53
CA TYR A 376 -13.66 -6.85 4.52
C TYR A 376 -13.73 -8.10 5.40
N ASP A 377 -12.88 -9.07 5.08
CA ASP A 377 -12.68 -10.26 5.89
C ASP A 377 -11.55 -10.02 6.91
N VAL A 378 -11.77 -10.45 8.15
CA VAL A 378 -10.72 -10.49 9.19
C VAL A 378 -9.95 -11.80 9.05
N GLU A 379 -8.64 -11.69 8.87
CA GLU A 379 -7.71 -12.81 8.78
C GLU A 379 -6.61 -12.70 9.83
N ILE A 380 -5.90 -13.81 10.09
CA ILE A 380 -4.63 -13.75 10.81
C ILE A 380 -3.61 -13.05 9.90
N LEU A 381 -2.93 -12.01 10.39
CA LEU A 381 -1.99 -11.18 9.62
C LEU A 381 -0.96 -12.04 8.88
N GLN A 382 -0.38 -13.01 9.58
CA GLN A 382 0.55 -13.98 9.01
C GLN A 382 -0.01 -14.67 7.75
N GLU A 383 -1.23 -15.21 7.83
CA GLU A 383 -1.87 -15.94 6.74
C GLU A 383 -2.26 -14.98 5.60
N LEU A 384 -2.72 -13.77 5.93
CA LEU A 384 -3.00 -12.71 4.98
C LEU A 384 -1.74 -12.31 4.19
N MET A 385 -0.59 -12.14 4.86
CA MET A 385 0.69 -11.87 4.19
C MET A 385 1.12 -13.01 3.26
N ILE A 386 0.98 -14.27 3.69
CA ILE A 386 1.28 -15.44 2.85
C ILE A 386 0.37 -15.49 1.63
N ARG A 387 -0.92 -15.21 1.80
CA ARG A 387 -1.92 -15.13 0.73
C ARG A 387 -1.56 -14.04 -0.28
N LEU A 388 -1.17 -12.85 0.20
CA LEU A 388 -0.72 -11.74 -0.66
C LEU A 388 0.55 -12.07 -1.44
N ILE A 389 1.57 -12.64 -0.77
CA ILE A 389 2.79 -13.04 -1.47
C ILE A 389 2.45 -14.08 -2.53
N THR A 390 1.67 -15.10 -2.20
CA THR A 390 1.24 -16.14 -3.15
C THR A 390 0.47 -15.55 -4.34
N LYS A 391 -0.46 -14.63 -4.10
CA LYS A 391 -1.24 -13.91 -5.13
C LYS A 391 -0.34 -13.16 -6.11
N TYR A 392 0.73 -12.52 -5.62
CA TYR A 392 1.63 -11.73 -6.46
C TYR A 392 2.80 -12.53 -7.04
N THR A 393 3.02 -13.76 -6.57
CA THR A 393 4.04 -14.67 -7.09
C THR A 393 3.48 -15.81 -7.94
N SER A 394 2.17 -15.96 -8.04
CA SER A 394 1.52 -16.98 -8.89
C SER A 394 1.76 -16.71 -10.36
#